data_AF-A0A5Y3UUH5-F1
#
_entry.id   AF-A0A5Y3UUH5-F1
#
_cell.length_a   1.000
_cell.length_b   1.000
_cell.length_c   1.000
_cell.angle_alpha   90.00
_cell.angle_beta   90.00
_cell.angle_gamma   90.00
#
_symmetry.space_group_name_H-M   'P 1'
#
loop_
_entity.id
_entity.type
_entity.pdbx_description
1 polymer ?
#
loop_
_entity_poly.entity_id
_entity_poly.type
_entity_poly.pdbx_seq_one_letter_code
_entity_poly.pdbx_strand_id
1 'polypeptide(L)'
;MEWGSVSDWFSTGANIIMAGCAFYAARNAKEWVTQRHFDETREFMKIMTQVNDGLLKYICNSEGGNLEYAFALPYFYPADEQIKIIGLLLPPNKKIKLDEEYKNFRDNTINSWIEARDHSNDPDYVYTTYPDFYEYLRKLK
;
A
#
# COMPACT_ATOMS: atom_id res chain seq x y z
N MET A 1 -1.85 13.08 28.39
CA MET A 1 -1.48 13.33 26.99
C MET A 1 -2.30 12.34 26.19
N GLU A 2 -3.40 12.79 25.59
CA GLU A 2 -4.21 11.95 24.71
C GLU A 2 -3.32 11.62 23.51
N TRP A 3 -2.86 10.38 23.45
CA TRP A 3 -2.22 9.84 22.27
C TRP A 3 -3.29 9.87 21.19
N GLY A 4 -3.19 10.85 20.28
CA GLY A 4 -4.09 10.99 19.14
C GLY A 4 -4.26 9.63 18.47
N SER A 5 -5.48 9.29 18.12
CA SER A 5 -5.83 7.93 17.69
C SER A 5 -4.87 7.48 16.61
N VAL A 6 -4.50 6.19 16.59
CA VAL A 6 -3.67 5.62 15.50
C VAL A 6 -4.26 6.02 14.13
N SER A 7 -5.59 6.13 14.03
CA SER A 7 -6.34 6.71 12.91
C SER A 7 -5.85 8.12 12.47
N ASP A 8 -5.54 9.02 13.40
CA ASP A 8 -5.14 10.40 13.14
C ASP A 8 -3.73 10.51 12.55
N TRP A 9 -2.81 9.63 12.94
CA TRP A 9 -1.45 9.57 12.40
C TRP A 9 -1.45 9.06 10.94
N PHE A 10 -2.27 8.04 10.64
CA PHE A 10 -2.36 7.45 9.31
C PHE A 10 -3.13 8.33 8.31
N SER A 11 -4.22 8.97 8.74
CA SER A 11 -4.96 9.96 7.94
C SER A 11 -4.07 11.14 7.53
N THR A 12 -3.23 11.61 8.46
CA THR A 12 -2.29 12.71 8.21
C THR A 12 -1.17 12.30 7.25
N GLY A 13 -0.63 11.08 7.37
CA GLY A 13 0.40 10.55 6.49
C GLY A 13 -0.06 10.36 5.03
N ALA A 14 -1.26 9.81 4.82
CA ALA A 14 -1.83 9.60 3.48
C ALA A 14 -2.05 10.93 2.73
N ASN A 15 -2.50 11.96 3.43
CA ASN A 15 -2.70 13.30 2.87
C ASN A 15 -1.38 13.99 2.48
N ILE A 16 -0.32 13.81 3.28
CA ILE A 16 1.01 14.36 3.00
C ILE A 16 1.65 13.69 1.78
N ILE A 17 1.52 12.36 1.66
CA ILE A 17 2.05 11.59 0.52
C ILE A 17 1.32 11.98 -0.77
N MET A 18 -0.02 12.07 -0.75
CA MET A 18 -0.80 12.51 -1.91
C MET A 18 -0.43 13.93 -2.36
N ALA A 19 -0.27 14.87 -1.42
CA ALA A 19 0.11 16.24 -1.74
C ALA A 19 1.54 16.33 -2.32
N GLY A 20 2.48 15.56 -1.76
CA GLY A 20 3.87 15.50 -2.22
C GLY A 20 4.00 14.92 -3.64
N CYS A 21 3.27 13.84 -3.94
CA CYS A 21 3.25 13.22 -5.26
C CYS A 21 2.62 14.14 -6.32
N ALA A 22 1.51 14.82 -6.00
CA ALA A 22 0.85 15.75 -6.91
C ALA A 22 1.72 16.97 -7.24
N PHE A 23 2.39 17.55 -6.24
CA PHE A 23 3.25 18.73 -6.43
C PHE A 23 4.50 18.41 -7.28
N TYR A 24 5.13 17.26 -7.08
CA TYR A 24 6.33 16.87 -7.83
C TYR A 24 6.03 16.46 -9.28
N ALA A 25 4.88 15.80 -9.51
CA ALA A 25 4.41 15.46 -10.86
C ALA A 25 4.08 16.69 -11.69
N ALA A 26 3.49 17.72 -11.07
CA ALA A 26 3.23 19.01 -11.71
C ALA A 26 4.53 19.73 -12.15
N ARG A 27 5.67 19.49 -11.47
CA ARG A 27 6.95 20.13 -11.83
C ARG A 27 7.73 19.43 -12.94
N ASN A 28 7.44 18.17 -13.29
CA ASN A 28 8.33 17.34 -14.14
C ASN A 28 7.69 16.75 -15.41
N ALA A 29 6.45 17.10 -15.75
CA ALA A 29 5.77 16.48 -16.89
C ALA A 29 6.28 16.99 -18.25
N LYS A 30 6.96 16.12 -19.01
CA LYS A 30 6.95 16.11 -20.48
C LYS A 30 5.76 15.26 -20.91
N GLU A 31 4.78 15.86 -21.58
CA GLU A 31 3.39 15.86 -21.12
C GLU A 31 2.49 14.62 -21.33
N TRP A 32 2.85 13.54 -22.02
CA TRP A 32 1.82 12.52 -22.40
C TRP A 32 2.06 11.09 -21.89
N VAL A 33 3.31 10.62 -21.82
CA VAL A 33 3.62 9.25 -21.35
C VAL A 33 3.74 9.18 -19.83
N THR A 34 4.21 10.26 -19.18
CA THR A 34 4.28 10.36 -17.71
C THR A 34 2.92 10.56 -17.05
N GLN A 35 1.95 11.16 -17.74
CA GLN A 35 0.64 11.42 -17.15
C GLN A 35 -0.12 10.12 -16.90
N ARG A 36 -0.13 9.21 -17.88
CA ARG A 36 -0.79 7.90 -17.72
C ARG A 36 -0.17 7.08 -16.58
N HIS A 37 1.16 6.97 -16.51
CA HIS A 37 1.83 6.25 -15.41
C HIS A 37 1.52 6.88 -14.05
N PHE A 38 1.50 8.20 -13.98
CA PHE A 38 1.13 8.93 -12.78
C PHE A 38 -0.33 8.67 -12.38
N ASP A 39 -1.24 8.64 -13.34
CA ASP A 39 -2.66 8.35 -13.12
C ASP A 39 -2.86 6.93 -12.60
N GLU A 40 -2.24 5.92 -13.23
CA GLU A 40 -2.34 4.52 -12.77
C GLU A 40 -1.72 4.32 -11.38
N THR A 41 -0.63 5.02 -11.08
CA THR A 41 -0.01 5.00 -9.74
C THR A 41 -0.92 5.67 -8.71
N ARG A 42 -1.57 6.79 -9.07
CA ARG A 42 -2.51 7.50 -8.21
C ARG A 42 -3.76 6.66 -7.94
N GLU A 43 -4.29 5.97 -8.95
CA GLU A 43 -5.43 5.07 -8.76
C GLU A 43 -5.04 3.86 -7.89
N PHE A 44 -3.84 3.30 -8.06
CA PHE A 44 -3.33 2.27 -7.15
C PHE A 44 -3.27 2.75 -5.69
N MET A 45 -2.77 3.97 -5.44
CA MET A 45 -2.76 4.53 -4.08
C MET A 45 -4.16 4.65 -3.48
N LYS A 46 -5.13 5.14 -4.25
CA LYS A 46 -6.53 5.24 -3.78
C LYS A 46 -7.13 3.88 -3.47
N ILE A 47 -6.87 2.89 -4.32
CA ILE A 47 -7.29 1.50 -4.08
C ILE A 47 -6.66 1.00 -2.78
N MET A 48 -5.36 1.21 -2.58
CA MET A 48 -4.67 0.78 -1.37
C MET A 48 -5.19 1.44 -0.09
N THR A 49 -5.70 2.67 -0.15
CA THR A 49 -6.42 3.27 0.98
C THR A 49 -7.64 2.42 1.35
N GLN A 50 -8.44 2.00 0.37
CA GLN A 50 -9.61 1.15 0.61
C GLN A 50 -9.22 -0.25 1.11
N VAL A 51 -8.14 -0.83 0.57
CA VAL A 51 -7.59 -2.11 1.05
C VAL A 51 -7.21 -1.98 2.52
N ASN A 52 -6.46 -0.95 2.89
CA ASN A 52 -6.04 -0.71 4.27
C ASN A 52 -7.22 -0.49 5.22
N ASP A 53 -8.24 0.26 4.81
CA ASP A 53 -9.47 0.43 5.60
C ASP A 53 -10.19 -0.90 5.84
N GLY A 54 -10.22 -1.77 4.82
CA GLY A 54 -10.81 -3.10 4.90
C GLY A 54 -10.02 -4.03 5.83
N LEU A 55 -8.70 -4.06 5.67
CA LEU A 55 -7.78 -4.85 6.50
C LEU A 55 -7.83 -4.43 7.96
N LEU A 56 -7.75 -3.13 8.24
CA LEU A 56 -7.84 -2.60 9.59
C LEU A 56 -9.14 -3.06 10.27
N LYS A 57 -10.28 -2.90 9.60
CA LYS A 57 -11.58 -3.33 10.14
C LYS A 57 -11.63 -4.83 10.37
N TYR A 58 -11.11 -5.62 9.45
CA TYR A 58 -11.10 -7.08 9.59
C TYR A 58 -10.21 -7.53 10.75
N ILE A 59 -8.94 -7.12 10.73
CA ILE A 59 -7.91 -7.58 11.67
C ILE A 59 -8.21 -7.10 13.10
N CYS A 60 -8.68 -5.86 13.29
CA CYS A 60 -9.07 -5.38 14.62
C CYS A 60 -10.28 -6.11 15.21
N ASN A 61 -11.15 -6.70 14.38
CA ASN A 61 -12.32 -7.46 14.81
C ASN A 61 -12.09 -8.98 14.79
N SER A 62 -10.89 -9.42 14.40
CA SER A 62 -10.52 -10.82 14.28
C SER A 62 -10.10 -11.37 15.64
N GLU A 63 -10.50 -12.62 15.93
CA GLU A 63 -10.04 -13.35 17.14
C GLU A 63 -8.58 -13.82 17.02
N GLY A 64 -7.94 -13.62 15.86
CA GLY A 64 -6.58 -14.05 15.56
C GLY A 64 -6.46 -15.50 15.09
N GLY A 65 -5.25 -15.90 14.68
CA GLY A 65 -4.91 -17.29 14.35
C GLY A 65 -4.44 -17.51 12.91
N ASN A 66 -4.05 -18.75 12.61
CA ASN A 66 -3.32 -19.12 11.39
C ASN A 66 -4.06 -18.82 10.07
N LEU A 67 -5.39 -18.67 10.10
CA LEU A 67 -6.20 -18.43 8.90
C LEU A 67 -6.37 -16.95 8.56
N GLU A 68 -6.06 -16.05 9.50
CA GLU A 68 -6.28 -14.61 9.34
C GLU A 68 -5.59 -14.04 8.10
N TYR A 69 -4.34 -14.46 7.86
CA TYR A 69 -3.60 -14.09 6.67
C TYR A 69 -4.36 -14.47 5.39
N ALA A 70 -4.85 -15.71 5.30
CA ALA A 70 -5.55 -16.21 4.13
C ALA A 70 -6.88 -15.46 3.90
N PHE A 71 -7.58 -15.09 4.97
CA PHE A 71 -8.82 -14.32 4.89
C PHE A 71 -8.61 -12.82 4.63
N ALA A 72 -7.39 -12.30 4.85
CA ALA A 72 -7.02 -10.95 4.48
C ALA A 72 -6.70 -10.78 2.98
N LEU A 73 -6.29 -11.86 2.28
CA LEU A 73 -5.93 -11.81 0.86
C LEU A 73 -7.03 -11.26 -0.07
N PRO A 74 -8.33 -11.61 0.06
CA PRO A 74 -9.37 -11.13 -0.84
C PRO A 74 -9.54 -9.60 -0.86
N TYR A 75 -9.15 -8.88 0.19
CA TYR A 75 -9.20 -7.42 0.23
C TYR A 75 -8.32 -6.78 -0.84
N PHE A 76 -7.28 -7.48 -1.32
CA PHE A 76 -6.36 -6.99 -2.35
C PHE A 76 -6.88 -7.17 -3.78
N TYR A 77 -8.03 -7.81 -4.01
CA TYR A 77 -8.52 -8.05 -5.37
C TYR A 77 -8.51 -6.79 -6.28
N PRO A 78 -8.95 -5.60 -5.84
CA PRO A 78 -8.88 -4.40 -6.67
C PRO A 78 -7.44 -3.95 -6.96
N ALA A 79 -6.52 -4.11 -5.98
CA ALA A 79 -5.11 -3.79 -6.16
C ALA A 79 -4.43 -4.76 -7.12
N ASP A 80 -4.78 -6.05 -7.06
CA ASP A 80 -4.30 -7.09 -7.96
C ASP A 80 -4.68 -6.76 -9.42
N GLU A 81 -5.91 -6.29 -9.67
CA GLU A 81 -6.34 -5.86 -11.00
C GLU A 81 -5.58 -4.62 -11.49
N GLN A 82 -5.37 -3.63 -10.62
CA GLN A 82 -4.62 -2.43 -10.97
C GLN A 82 -3.15 -2.74 -11.32
N ILE A 83 -2.52 -3.69 -10.62
CA ILE A 83 -1.16 -4.13 -10.93
C ILE A 83 -1.08 -4.84 -12.28
N LYS A 84 -2.09 -5.64 -12.63
CA LYS A 84 -2.18 -6.24 -13.98
C LYS A 84 -2.25 -5.16 -15.05
N ILE A 85 -3.05 -4.10 -14.84
CA ILE A 85 -3.16 -2.97 -15.78
C ILE A 85 -1.82 -2.27 -15.95
N ILE A 86 -1.13 -1.94 -14.84
CA ILE A 86 0.22 -1.36 -14.88
C ILE A 86 1.19 -2.28 -15.64
N GLY A 87 1.14 -3.59 -15.36
CA GLY A 87 1.98 -4.60 -15.98
C GLY A 87 1.80 -4.76 -17.49
N LEU A 88 0.62 -4.44 -18.04
CA LEU A 88 0.37 -4.46 -19.50
C LEU A 88 1.16 -3.39 -20.25
N LEU A 89 1.58 -2.32 -19.56
CA LEU A 89 2.31 -1.20 -20.14
C LEU A 89 3.84 -1.40 -20.08
N LEU A 90 4.30 -2.50 -19.49
CA LEU A 90 5.71 -2.73 -19.19
C LEU A 90 6.34 -3.81 -20.07
N PRO A 91 7.65 -3.70 -20.36
CA PRO A 91 8.43 -4.80 -20.91
C PRO A 91 8.38 -6.06 -20.01
N PRO A 92 8.46 -7.29 -20.56
CA PRO A 92 8.30 -8.53 -19.81
C PRO A 92 9.18 -8.66 -18.55
N ASN A 93 10.44 -8.25 -18.63
CA ASN A 93 11.37 -8.30 -17.50
C ASN A 93 10.96 -7.35 -16.35
N LYS A 94 10.38 -6.20 -16.67
CA LYS A 94 9.89 -5.24 -15.66
C LYS A 94 8.56 -5.68 -15.07
N LYS A 95 7.73 -6.37 -15.86
CA LYS A 95 6.50 -6.99 -15.38
C LYS A 95 6.79 -8.08 -14.34
N ILE A 96 7.73 -8.99 -14.62
CA ILE A 96 8.12 -10.04 -13.66
C ILE A 96 8.57 -9.41 -12.34
N LYS A 97 9.43 -8.38 -12.41
CA LYS A 97 9.88 -7.67 -11.22
C LYS A 97 8.73 -6.95 -10.49
N LEU A 98 7.81 -6.32 -11.23
CA LEU A 98 6.61 -5.71 -10.64
C LEU A 98 5.77 -6.74 -9.88
N ASP A 99 5.52 -7.92 -10.46
CA ASP A 99 4.74 -8.97 -9.83
C ASP A 99 5.41 -9.51 -8.55
N GLU A 100 6.74 -9.67 -8.57
CA GLU A 100 7.53 -10.08 -7.40
C GLU A 100 7.49 -9.04 -6.26
N GLU A 101 7.78 -7.78 -6.57
CA GLU A 101 7.78 -6.69 -5.60
C GLU A 101 6.36 -6.45 -5.03
N TYR A 102 5.33 -6.56 -5.87
CA TYR A 102 3.94 -6.43 -5.44
C TYR A 102 3.50 -7.57 -4.53
N LYS A 103 3.93 -8.81 -4.82
CA LYS A 103 3.66 -9.95 -3.94
C LYS A 103 4.27 -9.71 -2.55
N ASN A 104 5.54 -9.32 -2.50
CA ASN A 104 6.21 -9.01 -1.23
C ASN A 104 5.50 -7.88 -0.49
N PHE A 105 5.10 -6.82 -1.19
CA PHE A 105 4.33 -5.72 -0.62
C PHE A 105 3.00 -6.16 -0.01
N ARG A 106 2.22 -6.97 -0.74
CA ARG A 106 0.94 -7.49 -0.27
C ARG A 106 1.12 -8.31 1.00
N ASP A 107 2.08 -9.23 0.97
CA ASP A 107 2.37 -10.12 2.09
C ASP A 107 2.83 -9.31 3.32
N ASN A 108 3.72 -8.33 3.12
CA ASN A 108 4.19 -7.42 4.17
C ASN A 108 3.08 -6.51 4.70
N THR A 109 2.15 -6.06 3.87
CA THR A 109 1.03 -5.21 4.30
C THR A 109 0.13 -5.96 5.26
N ILE A 110 -0.22 -7.21 4.96
CA ILE A 110 -1.03 -8.06 5.84
C ILE A 110 -0.29 -8.30 7.17
N ASN A 111 0.97 -8.72 7.09
CA ASN A 111 1.79 -9.00 8.26
C ASN A 111 1.96 -7.77 9.16
N SER A 112 2.15 -6.58 8.57
CA SER A 112 2.28 -5.32 9.31
C SER A 112 1.00 -4.99 10.10
N TRP A 113 -0.19 -5.24 9.53
CA TRP A 113 -1.44 -5.05 10.26
C TRP A 113 -1.66 -6.08 11.37
N ILE A 114 -1.29 -7.34 11.16
CA ILE A 114 -1.34 -8.38 12.19
C ILE A 114 -0.38 -8.03 13.33
N GLU A 115 0.86 -7.67 12.99
CA GLU A 115 1.91 -7.22 13.93
C GLU A 115 1.44 -6.01 14.74
N ALA A 116 0.81 -5.03 14.09
CA ALA A 116 0.25 -3.85 14.75
C ALA A 116 -0.85 -4.20 15.76
N ARG A 117 -1.72 -5.17 15.46
CA ARG A 117 -2.73 -5.64 16.40
C ARG A 117 -2.08 -6.35 17.59
N ASP A 118 -1.23 -7.33 17.30
CA ASP A 118 -0.65 -8.23 18.32
C ASP A 118 0.25 -7.48 19.30
N HIS A 119 0.93 -6.44 18.82
CA HIS A 119 1.84 -5.60 19.61
C HIS A 119 1.28 -4.21 19.93
N SER A 120 -0.02 -3.97 19.73
CA SER A 120 -0.67 -2.67 19.98
C SER A 120 -0.51 -2.15 21.42
N ASN A 121 -0.30 -3.05 22.38
CA ASN A 121 -0.14 -2.73 23.80
C ASN A 121 1.32 -2.78 24.28
N ASP A 122 2.27 -3.04 23.40
CA ASP A 122 3.70 -3.12 23.73
C ASP A 122 4.43 -1.86 23.24
N PRO A 123 4.69 -0.88 24.14
CA PRO A 123 5.32 0.38 23.76
C PRO A 123 6.81 0.24 23.39
N ASP A 124 7.45 -0.88 23.75
CA ASP A 124 8.86 -1.14 23.49
C ASP A 124 9.07 -2.01 22.23
N TYR A 125 7.98 -2.42 21.57
CA TYR A 125 8.04 -3.26 20.39
C TYR A 125 8.55 -2.49 19.16
N VAL A 126 9.54 -3.08 18.49
CA VAL A 126 10.12 -2.56 17.25
C VAL A 126 9.50 -3.29 16.08
N TYR A 127 8.67 -2.59 15.32
CA TYR A 127 8.05 -3.11 14.10
C TYR A 127 9.11 -3.58 13.11
N THR A 128 8.90 -4.77 12.58
CA THR A 128 9.80 -5.48 11.68
C THR A 128 9.31 -5.45 10.23
N THR A 129 8.02 -5.20 10.01
CA THR A 129 7.40 -5.23 8.68
C THR A 129 6.94 -3.85 8.22
N TYR A 130 7.51 -3.35 7.12
CA TYR A 130 7.12 -2.09 6.48
C TYR A 130 6.79 -2.28 5.00
N PRO A 131 5.58 -1.90 4.55
CA PRO A 131 5.20 -2.01 3.15
C PRO A 131 5.67 -0.78 2.34
N ASP A 132 6.91 -0.79 1.83
CA ASP A 132 7.43 0.29 0.95
C ASP A 132 7.46 -0.11 -0.54
N PHE A 133 6.29 -0.06 -1.17
CA PHE A 133 6.12 -0.36 -2.61
C PHE A 133 5.86 0.88 -3.47
N TYR A 134 5.40 1.98 -2.85
CA TYR A 134 5.07 3.21 -3.56
C TYR A 134 6.31 3.86 -4.17
N GLU A 135 7.46 3.79 -3.49
CA GLU A 135 8.74 4.25 -4.05
C GLU A 135 9.20 3.40 -5.24
N TYR A 136 8.89 2.10 -5.24
CA TYR A 136 9.16 1.22 -6.38
C TYR A 136 8.30 1.61 -7.58
N LEU A 137 6.97 1.71 -7.42
CA LEU A 137 6.05 2.12 -8.49
C LEU A 137 6.41 3.48 -9.09
N ARG A 138 6.81 4.44 -8.25
CA ARG A 138 7.24 5.78 -8.69
C ARG A 138 8.48 5.75 -9.57
N LYS A 139 9.41 4.83 -9.30
CA LYS A 139 10.67 4.67 -10.04
C LYS A 139 10.55 3.73 -11.24
N LEU A 140 9.43 3.03 -11.36
CA LEU A 140 9.14 2.11 -12.46
C LEU A 140 9.01 2.90 -13.76
N LYS A 141 10.02 2.76 -14.62
CA LYS A 141 10.06 3.23 -16.01
C LYS A 141 9.98 2.04 -16.93
#